data_AF-A0A9D8SJN2-F1
#
_entry.id   AF-A0A9D8SJN2-F1
#
_cell.length_a   1.000
_cell.length_b   1.000
_cell.length_c   1.000
_cell.angle_alpha   90.00
_cell.angle_beta   90.00
_cell.angle_gamma   90.00
#
_symmetry.space_group_name_H-M   'P 1'
#
loop_
_entity.id
_entity.type
_entity.pdbx_description
1 polymer ?
#
loop_
_entity_poly.entity_id
_entity_poly.type
_entity_poly.pdbx_seq_one_letter_code
_entity_poly.pdbx_strand_id
1 'polypeptide(L)'
;MLREIMAALDPQPGQVIVDGTLGGAGHTRALAEKVGKDGLVISLDRDPGAIERAEAALKGLPVILAESNFSELQEVLDEIKVGKVDGMMLDLGLSSDQLADRERGFSFNSDGPLDLRFNINEGKPASHLVNTMKEANLADLIYEYGEERFSRRIARKICEVRRERPIRTAN
;
A
#
# COMPACT_ATOMS: atom_id res chain seq x y z
N MET A 1 -3.75 14.74 -1.48
CA MET A 1 -3.45 16.19 -1.51
C MET A 1 -2.98 16.57 -2.90
N LEU A 2 -3.86 16.47 -3.89
CA LEU A 2 -3.43 16.48 -5.30
C LEU A 2 -2.78 17.82 -5.69
N ARG A 3 -3.41 18.94 -5.33
CA ARG A 3 -2.92 20.27 -5.74
C ARG A 3 -1.56 20.59 -5.11
N GLU A 4 -1.40 20.25 -3.84
CA GLU A 4 -0.19 20.50 -3.08
C GLU A 4 0.98 19.67 -3.61
N ILE A 5 0.74 18.38 -3.94
CA ILE A 5 1.74 17.49 -4.53
C ILE A 5 2.14 17.98 -5.93
N MET A 6 1.17 18.32 -6.78
CA MET A 6 1.47 18.82 -8.13
C MET A 6 2.24 20.14 -8.10
N ALA A 7 1.98 21.00 -7.11
CA ALA A 7 2.71 22.26 -6.93
C ALA A 7 4.13 22.05 -6.39
N ALA A 8 4.32 21.10 -5.47
CA ALA A 8 5.63 20.82 -4.87
C ALA A 8 6.55 20.05 -5.83
N LEU A 9 5.99 19.09 -6.58
CA LEU A 9 6.73 18.27 -7.53
C LEU A 9 6.98 19.01 -8.86
N ASP A 10 6.08 19.93 -9.23
CA ASP A 10 6.08 20.73 -10.46
C ASP A 10 6.51 19.95 -11.71
N PRO A 11 5.80 18.86 -12.08
CA PRO A 11 6.20 18.04 -13.21
C PRO A 11 6.13 18.83 -14.51
N GLN A 12 7.13 18.66 -15.35
CA GLN A 12 7.27 19.33 -16.64
C GLN A 12 7.09 18.35 -17.81
N PRO A 13 6.68 18.85 -18.99
CA PRO A 13 6.61 18.02 -20.19
C PRO A 13 7.94 17.32 -20.49
N GLY A 14 7.87 16.03 -20.84
CA GLY A 14 9.04 15.21 -21.18
C GLY A 14 9.78 14.59 -19.99
N GLN A 15 9.38 14.89 -18.75
CA GLN A 15 10.02 14.32 -17.57
C GLN A 15 9.62 12.88 -17.30
N VAL A 16 10.50 12.16 -16.58
CA VAL A 16 10.24 10.84 -16.03
C VAL A 16 9.92 10.98 -14.54
N ILE A 17 8.70 10.64 -14.13
CA ILE A 17 8.25 10.80 -12.74
C ILE A 17 7.83 9.46 -12.16
N VAL A 18 8.10 9.25 -10.88
CA VAL A 18 7.67 8.06 -10.14
C VAL A 18 6.49 8.39 -9.21
N ASP A 19 5.44 7.58 -9.28
CA ASP A 19 4.43 7.48 -8.22
C ASP A 19 4.62 6.12 -7.52
N GLY A 20 5.22 6.11 -6.33
CA GLY A 20 5.50 4.85 -5.63
C GLY A 20 4.27 4.24 -4.92
N THR A 21 3.11 4.86 -5.05
CA THR A 21 1.89 4.52 -4.30
C THR A 21 0.65 4.75 -5.16
N LEU A 22 0.58 4.05 -6.30
CA LEU A 22 -0.47 4.20 -7.32
C LEU A 22 -1.88 4.32 -6.73
N GLY A 23 -2.26 3.41 -5.84
CA GLY A 23 -3.56 3.37 -5.18
C GLY A 23 -4.72 3.50 -6.17
N GLY A 24 -5.48 4.59 -6.07
CA GLY A 24 -6.60 4.90 -6.96
C GLY A 24 -6.23 5.57 -8.29
N ALA A 25 -4.95 5.68 -8.63
CA ALA A 25 -4.41 6.27 -9.88
C ALA A 25 -4.71 7.76 -10.11
N GLY A 26 -5.23 8.48 -9.12
CA GLY A 26 -5.56 9.91 -9.24
C GLY A 26 -4.32 10.80 -9.43
N HIS A 27 -3.26 10.56 -8.66
CA HIS A 27 -1.99 11.27 -8.82
C HIS A 27 -1.29 10.86 -10.12
N THR A 28 -1.11 9.55 -10.38
CA THR A 28 -0.58 9.03 -11.65
C THR A 28 -1.21 9.68 -12.88
N ARG A 29 -2.54 9.78 -12.95
CA ARG A 29 -3.21 10.42 -14.09
C ARG A 29 -2.79 11.88 -14.24
N ALA A 30 -2.85 12.65 -13.16
CA ALA A 30 -2.49 14.08 -13.20
C ALA A 30 -1.02 14.29 -13.57
N LEU A 31 -0.13 13.42 -13.09
CA LEU A 31 1.28 13.39 -13.49
C LEU A 31 1.41 13.11 -14.99
N ALA A 32 0.73 12.07 -15.48
CA ALA A 32 0.82 11.64 -16.88
C ALA A 32 0.29 12.70 -17.85
N GLU A 33 -0.80 13.38 -17.50
CA GLU A 33 -1.35 14.51 -18.25
C GLU A 33 -0.37 15.69 -18.31
N LYS A 34 0.39 15.92 -17.23
CA LYS A 34 1.33 17.04 -17.12
C LYS A 34 2.66 16.77 -17.85
N VAL A 35 3.24 15.59 -17.71
CA VAL A 35 4.49 15.21 -18.42
C VAL A 35 4.24 15.00 -19.91
N GLY A 36 3.00 14.68 -20.30
CA GLY A 36 2.58 14.57 -21.69
C GLY A 36 3.23 13.39 -22.42
N LYS A 37 2.90 13.26 -23.71
CA LYS A 37 3.28 12.11 -24.56
C LYS A 37 4.77 11.81 -24.67
N ASP A 38 5.62 12.81 -24.43
CA ASP A 38 7.08 12.71 -24.55
C ASP A 38 7.73 12.42 -23.18
N GLY A 39 6.94 12.42 -22.09
CA GLY A 39 7.37 12.04 -20.75
C GLY A 39 6.93 10.62 -20.39
N LEU A 40 7.14 10.26 -19.13
CA LEU A 40 6.81 8.93 -18.60
C LEU A 40 6.47 9.02 -17.12
N VAL A 41 5.42 8.32 -16.70
CA VAL A 41 5.15 8.07 -15.28
C VAL A 41 5.32 6.58 -15.00
N ILE A 42 6.11 6.26 -13.99
CA ILE A 42 6.31 4.89 -13.51
C ILE A 42 5.54 4.80 -12.19
N SER A 43 4.49 4.00 -12.15
CA SER A 43 3.64 3.86 -10.97
C SER A 43 3.74 2.47 -10.38
N LEU A 44 4.02 2.41 -9.08
CA LEU A 44 4.19 1.18 -8.33
C LEU A 44 3.04 1.01 -7.35
N ASP A 45 2.54 -0.21 -7.23
CA ASP A 45 1.73 -0.62 -6.08
C ASP A 45 2.06 -2.06 -5.73
N ARG A 46 1.99 -2.37 -4.44
CA ARG A 46 2.12 -3.75 -3.99
C ARG A 46 0.79 -4.49 -4.03
N ASP A 47 -0.33 -3.79 -4.11
CA ASP A 47 -1.67 -4.37 -4.19
C ASP A 47 -2.01 -4.73 -5.65
N PRO A 48 -2.12 -6.02 -6.02
CA PRO A 48 -2.44 -6.43 -7.39
C PRO A 48 -3.78 -5.85 -7.88
N GLY A 49 -4.74 -5.65 -6.97
CA GLY A 49 -6.03 -5.08 -7.31
C GLY A 49 -5.93 -3.60 -7.71
N ALA A 50 -4.99 -2.84 -7.15
CA ALA A 50 -4.73 -1.46 -7.56
C ALA A 50 -4.17 -1.41 -8.99
N ILE A 51 -3.23 -2.30 -9.31
CA ILE A 51 -2.65 -2.46 -10.66
C ILE A 51 -3.75 -2.77 -11.68
N GLU A 52 -4.57 -3.79 -11.42
CA GLU A 52 -5.65 -4.22 -12.34
C GLU A 52 -6.64 -3.08 -12.62
N ARG A 53 -7.08 -2.34 -11.58
CA ARG A 53 -8.00 -1.20 -11.76
C ARG A 53 -7.35 -0.07 -12.56
N ALA A 54 -6.06 0.17 -12.35
CA ALA A 54 -5.33 1.24 -12.99
C ALA A 54 -5.04 0.98 -14.48
N GLU A 55 -4.84 -0.28 -14.90
CA GLU A 55 -4.60 -0.63 -16.31
C GLU A 55 -5.69 -0.07 -17.23
N ALA A 56 -6.96 -0.29 -16.85
CA ALA A 56 -8.10 0.22 -17.61
C ALA A 56 -8.21 1.75 -17.52
N ALA A 57 -8.00 2.31 -16.33
CA ALA A 57 -8.13 3.74 -16.10
C ALA A 57 -7.08 4.54 -16.88
N LEU A 58 -5.83 4.10 -16.90
CA LEU A 58 -4.69 4.85 -17.42
C LEU A 58 -4.36 4.51 -18.88
N LYS A 59 -5.20 3.70 -19.54
CA LYS A 59 -5.00 3.30 -20.93
C LYS A 59 -4.79 4.51 -21.84
N GLY A 60 -3.69 4.49 -22.60
CA GLY A 60 -3.33 5.54 -23.56
C GLY A 60 -2.59 6.73 -22.94
N LEU A 61 -2.34 6.74 -21.63
CA LEU A 61 -1.43 7.69 -20.98
C LEU A 61 0.00 7.12 -20.99
N PRO A 62 1.04 7.98 -20.90
CA PRO A 62 2.43 7.57 -20.83
C PRO A 62 2.78 6.99 -19.45
N VAL A 63 2.18 5.86 -19.10
CA VAL A 63 2.32 5.23 -17.78
C VAL A 63 2.83 3.80 -17.92
N ILE A 64 3.80 3.44 -17.10
CA ILE A 64 4.18 2.06 -16.81
C ILE A 64 3.69 1.72 -15.41
N LEU A 65 2.94 0.61 -15.29
CA LEU A 65 2.50 0.06 -14.02
C LEU A 65 3.43 -1.09 -13.62
N ALA A 66 3.82 -1.14 -12.35
CA ALA A 66 4.60 -2.22 -11.79
C ALA A 66 3.97 -2.72 -10.49
N GLU A 67 3.62 -4.01 -10.43
CA GLU A 67 3.25 -4.68 -9.18
C GLU A 67 4.53 -4.92 -8.37
N SER A 68 4.90 -3.96 -7.53
CA SER A 68 6.14 -4.00 -6.76
C SER A 68 6.04 -3.09 -5.55
N ASN A 69 6.85 -3.37 -4.53
CA ASN A 69 6.98 -2.45 -3.41
C ASN A 69 7.82 -1.23 -3.83
N PHE A 70 7.45 -0.03 -3.39
CA PHE A 70 8.27 1.17 -3.64
C PHE A 70 9.72 1.03 -3.14
N SER A 71 9.99 0.16 -2.16
CA SER A 71 11.34 -0.15 -1.70
C SER A 71 12.21 -0.85 -2.76
N GLU A 72 11.59 -1.44 -3.76
CA GLU A 72 12.22 -2.19 -4.87
C GLU A 72 12.30 -1.34 -6.15
N LEU A 73 12.04 -0.02 -6.06
CA LEU A 73 12.04 0.88 -7.22
C LEU A 73 13.28 0.72 -8.11
N GLN A 74 14.46 0.54 -7.54
CA GLN A 74 15.69 0.40 -8.32
C GLN A 74 15.63 -0.80 -9.28
N GLU A 75 15.07 -1.93 -8.84
CA GLU A 75 14.96 -3.14 -9.65
C GLU A 75 13.99 -2.91 -10.81
N VAL A 76 12.86 -2.24 -10.54
CA VAL A 76 11.88 -1.83 -11.56
C VAL A 76 12.54 -0.91 -12.60
N LEU A 77 13.29 0.09 -12.17
CA LEU A 77 13.99 1.04 -13.06
C LEU A 77 15.01 0.33 -13.97
N ASP A 78 15.76 -0.62 -13.41
CA ASP A 78 16.75 -1.40 -14.16
C ASP A 78 16.07 -2.29 -15.22
N GLU A 79 14.95 -2.93 -14.88
CA GLU A 79 14.18 -3.78 -15.80
C GLU A 79 13.68 -3.00 -17.02
N ILE A 80 13.12 -1.81 -16.80
CA ILE A 80 12.61 -0.95 -17.87
C ILE A 80 13.69 -0.04 -18.50
N LYS A 81 14.95 -0.19 -18.07
CA LYS A 81 16.13 0.54 -18.57
C LYS A 81 16.01 2.06 -18.44
N VAL A 82 15.42 2.53 -17.34
CA VAL A 82 15.32 3.95 -17.01
C VAL A 82 16.47 4.30 -16.06
N GLY A 83 17.46 5.04 -16.57
CA GLY A 83 18.66 5.39 -15.79
C GLY A 83 18.50 6.60 -14.85
N LYS A 84 17.43 7.38 -14.99
CA LYS A 84 17.18 8.58 -14.17
C LYS A 84 15.69 8.89 -14.11
N VAL A 85 15.25 9.39 -12.96
CA VAL A 85 13.94 10.00 -12.75
C VAL A 85 14.12 11.48 -12.37
N ASP A 86 13.19 12.33 -12.78
CA ASP A 86 13.20 13.77 -12.51
C ASP A 86 12.46 14.14 -11.22
N GLY A 87 11.60 13.24 -10.73
CA GLY A 87 10.86 13.42 -9.49
C GLY A 87 10.16 12.13 -9.04
N MET A 88 9.82 12.08 -7.75
CA MET A 88 9.10 10.96 -7.14
C MET A 88 8.13 11.46 -6.08
N MET A 89 6.99 10.79 -5.96
CA MET A 89 6.07 10.96 -4.84
C MET A 89 5.75 9.63 -4.14
N LEU A 90 5.40 9.74 -2.86
CA LEU A 90 4.91 8.65 -2.01
C LEU A 90 3.76 9.18 -1.16
N ASP A 91 2.56 8.64 -1.36
CA ASP A 91 1.37 8.85 -0.55
C ASP A 91 1.19 7.66 0.41
N LEU A 92 1.88 7.72 1.55
CA LEU A 92 1.94 6.62 2.50
C LEU A 92 0.63 6.48 3.26
N GLY A 93 0.04 5.28 3.22
CA GLY A 93 -1.17 4.97 3.95
C GLY A 93 -1.96 3.83 3.33
N LEU A 94 -3.23 3.73 3.72
CA LEU A 94 -4.21 2.81 3.16
C LEU A 94 -5.01 3.50 2.06
N SER A 95 -5.37 2.76 1.02
CA SER A 95 -6.30 3.27 0.01
C SER A 95 -7.75 3.17 0.49
N SER A 96 -8.62 4.05 -0.04
CA SER A 96 -10.07 3.97 0.21
C SER A 96 -10.66 2.64 -0.24
N ASP A 97 -10.14 2.07 -1.33
CA ASP A 97 -10.57 0.76 -1.84
C ASP A 97 -10.24 -0.35 -0.82
N GLN A 98 -9.06 -0.32 -0.21
CA GLN A 98 -8.67 -1.26 0.84
C GLN A 98 -9.55 -1.15 2.08
N LEU A 99 -9.90 0.07 2.49
CA LEU A 99 -10.80 0.30 3.62
C LEU A 99 -12.25 -0.10 3.32
N ALA A 100 -12.69 0.02 2.07
CA ALA A 100 -14.02 -0.37 1.62
C ALA A 100 -14.16 -1.89 1.40
N ASP A 101 -13.05 -2.57 1.09
CA ASP A 101 -13.03 -4.02 0.88
C ASP A 101 -13.20 -4.79 2.19
N ARG A 102 -14.38 -5.39 2.34
CA ARG A 102 -14.74 -6.17 3.52
C ARG A 102 -14.00 -7.49 3.61
N GLU A 103 -13.38 -7.99 2.56
CA GLU A 103 -12.66 -9.27 2.56
C GLU A 103 -11.17 -9.11 2.91
N ARG A 104 -10.68 -7.87 3.03
CA ARG A 104 -9.26 -7.57 3.31
C ARG A 104 -8.98 -7.29 4.79
N GLY A 105 -10.02 -7.08 5.58
CA GLY A 105 -9.93 -6.92 7.04
C GLY A 105 -9.36 -5.58 7.52
N PHE A 106 -9.14 -4.59 6.64
CA PHE A 106 -8.58 -3.28 7.02
C PHE A 106 -9.52 -2.42 7.90
N SER A 107 -10.83 -2.69 7.82
CA SER A 107 -11.84 -2.01 8.63
C SER A 107 -12.25 -2.86 9.83
N PHE A 108 -12.42 -2.24 11.00
CA PHE A 108 -12.97 -2.92 12.19
C PHE A 108 -14.41 -3.41 12.01
N ASN A 109 -15.14 -2.86 11.03
CA ASN A 109 -16.49 -3.29 10.68
C ASN A 109 -16.51 -4.38 9.59
N SER A 110 -15.35 -4.96 9.26
CA SER A 110 -15.25 -6.08 8.34
C SER A 110 -15.63 -7.38 9.04
N ASP A 111 -16.58 -8.10 8.44
CA ASP A 111 -16.92 -9.48 8.80
C ASP A 111 -15.96 -10.50 8.15
N GLY A 112 -15.07 -10.03 7.28
CA GLY A 112 -14.13 -10.86 6.51
C GLY A 112 -12.88 -11.25 7.31
N PRO A 113 -11.95 -11.99 6.67
CA PRO A 113 -10.76 -12.46 7.34
C PRO A 113 -9.88 -11.29 7.81
N LEU A 114 -9.29 -11.45 9.00
CA LEU A 114 -8.26 -10.57 9.52
C LEU A 114 -6.96 -10.80 8.73
N ASP A 115 -6.88 -10.15 7.56
CA ASP A 115 -5.76 -10.27 6.63
C ASP A 115 -4.77 -9.11 6.76
N LEU A 116 -5.20 -7.88 6.47
CA LEU A 116 -4.38 -6.65 6.52
C LEU A 116 -3.17 -6.60 5.60
N ARG A 117 -2.95 -7.58 4.72
CA ARG A 117 -1.87 -7.51 3.74
C ARG A 117 -2.27 -6.64 2.55
N PHE A 118 -1.31 -5.85 2.06
CA PHE A 118 -1.45 -5.11 0.80
C PHE A 118 -1.42 -6.08 -0.39
N ASN A 119 -0.51 -7.05 -0.40
CA ASN A 119 -0.51 -8.17 -1.34
C ASN A 119 -0.97 -9.45 -0.63
N ILE A 120 -2.13 -9.98 -1.02
CA ILE A 120 -2.69 -11.20 -0.43
C ILE A 120 -1.93 -12.47 -0.83
N ASN A 121 -1.10 -12.41 -1.87
CA ASN A 121 -0.29 -13.53 -2.36
C ASN A 121 1.05 -13.68 -1.63
N GLU A 122 1.42 -12.69 -0.81
CA GLU A 122 2.71 -12.65 -0.13
C GLU A 122 2.57 -12.59 1.40
N GLY A 123 3.61 -13.02 2.12
CA GLY A 123 3.68 -12.88 3.57
C GLY A 123 2.61 -13.67 4.32
N LYS A 124 2.26 -13.21 5.53
CA LYS A 124 1.29 -13.86 6.41
C LYS A 124 0.21 -12.87 6.83
N PRO A 125 -1.06 -13.28 6.88
CA PRO A 125 -2.15 -12.40 7.31
C PRO A 125 -1.98 -12.03 8.79
N ALA A 126 -2.61 -10.94 9.21
CA ALA A 126 -2.63 -10.50 10.60
C ALA A 126 -3.22 -11.56 11.54
N SER A 127 -4.22 -12.32 11.09
CA SER A 127 -4.74 -13.50 11.81
C SER A 127 -3.63 -14.50 12.15
N HIS A 128 -2.66 -14.73 11.27
CA HIS A 128 -1.52 -15.60 11.58
C HIS A 128 -0.68 -15.00 12.72
N LEU A 129 -0.37 -13.70 12.65
CA LEU A 129 0.45 -13.03 13.66
C LEU A 129 -0.21 -13.08 15.04
N VAL A 130 -1.47 -12.65 15.14
CA VAL A 130 -2.20 -12.62 16.43
C VAL A 130 -2.42 -14.02 17.00
N ASN A 131 -2.53 -15.05 16.18
CA ASN A 131 -2.70 -16.43 16.66
C ASN A 131 -1.39 -17.13 17.04
N THR A 132 -0.23 -16.70 16.51
CA THR A 132 1.03 -17.45 16.65
C THR A 132 2.16 -16.72 17.38
N MET A 133 2.18 -15.39 17.40
CA MET A 133 3.23 -14.63 18.08
C MET A 133 3.20 -14.85 19.60
N LYS A 134 4.37 -14.86 20.26
CA LYS A 134 4.44 -14.86 21.73
C LYS A 134 3.81 -13.58 22.28
N GLU A 135 3.22 -13.66 23.47
CA GLU A 135 2.54 -12.53 24.12
C GLU A 135 3.44 -11.29 24.26
N ALA A 136 4.70 -11.49 24.67
CA ALA A 136 5.68 -10.41 24.78
C ALA A 136 5.94 -9.72 23.42
N ASN A 137 6.25 -10.50 22.38
CA ASN A 137 6.49 -9.96 21.04
C ASN A 137 5.25 -9.24 20.47
N LEU A 138 4.05 -9.72 20.80
CA LEU A 138 2.80 -9.07 20.39
C LEU A 138 2.61 -7.74 21.14
N ALA A 139 2.93 -7.68 22.43
CA ALA A 139 2.92 -6.44 23.19
C ALA A 139 3.94 -5.43 22.66
N ASP A 140 5.15 -5.87 22.31
CA ASP A 140 6.18 -5.03 21.73
C ASP A 140 5.73 -4.45 20.38
N LEU A 141 5.17 -5.30 19.50
CA LEU A 141 4.61 -4.88 18.21
C LEU A 141 3.52 -3.80 18.36
N ILE A 142 2.57 -4.02 19.28
CA ILE A 142 1.47 -3.08 19.53
C ILE A 142 1.98 -1.76 20.12
N TYR A 143 3.01 -1.82 20.99
CA TYR A 143 3.60 -0.63 21.57
C TYR A 143 4.39 0.18 20.54
N GLU A 144 5.26 -0.48 19.78
CA GLU A 144 6.19 0.18 18.85
C GLU A 144 5.44 0.81 17.67
N TYR A 145 4.53 0.08 17.02
CA TYR A 145 3.83 0.56 15.84
C TYR A 145 2.47 1.20 16.12
N GLY A 146 1.85 0.87 17.26
CA GLY A 146 0.56 1.44 17.66
C GLY A 146 0.64 2.57 18.68
N GLU A 147 1.83 2.83 19.23
CA GLU A 147 2.06 3.81 20.32
C GLU A 147 1.13 3.61 21.53
N GLU A 148 0.66 2.37 21.75
CA GLU A 148 -0.40 2.04 22.69
C GLU A 148 0.14 1.65 24.07
N ARG A 149 -0.16 2.46 25.10
CA ARG A 149 0.31 2.27 26.48
C ARG A 149 -0.25 1.02 27.14
N PHE A 150 -1.42 0.55 26.69
CA PHE A 150 -2.05 -0.68 27.15
C PHE A 150 -1.61 -1.92 26.36
N SER A 151 -0.55 -1.83 25.55
CA SER A 151 -0.06 -2.92 24.69
C SER A 151 0.02 -4.28 25.38
N ARG A 152 0.58 -4.35 26.59
CA ARG A 152 0.67 -5.58 27.40
C ARG A 152 -0.69 -6.15 27.78
N ARG A 153 -1.64 -5.29 28.16
CA ARG A 153 -3.01 -5.70 28.51
C ARG A 153 -3.76 -6.22 27.27
N ILE A 154 -3.57 -5.56 26.13
CA ILE A 154 -4.18 -5.96 24.85
C ILE A 154 -3.61 -7.29 24.39
N ALA A 155 -2.28 -7.44 24.35
CA ALA A 155 -1.60 -8.66 23.95
C ALA A 155 -1.98 -9.86 24.82
N ARG A 156 -2.07 -9.65 26.15
CA ARG A 156 -2.59 -10.66 27.07
C ARG A 156 -4.01 -11.08 26.70
N LYS A 157 -4.90 -10.11 26.44
CA LYS A 157 -6.29 -10.42 26.09
C LYS A 157 -6.40 -11.17 24.75
N ILE A 158 -5.61 -10.79 23.76
CA ILE A 158 -5.51 -11.53 22.49
C ILE A 158 -5.06 -12.98 22.74
N CYS A 159 -4.05 -13.18 23.59
CA CYS A 159 -3.53 -14.51 23.92
C CYS A 159 -4.53 -15.35 24.72
N GLU A 160 -5.30 -14.74 25.62
CA GLU A 160 -6.40 -15.40 26.33
C GLU A 160 -7.48 -15.87 25.34
N VAL A 161 -7.96 -14.98 24.47
CA VAL A 161 -9.03 -15.28 23.50
C VAL A 161 -8.60 -16.37 22.52
N ARG A 162 -7.39 -16.29 21.95
CA ARG A 162 -6.92 -17.27 20.96
C ARG A 162 -6.73 -18.69 21.52
N ARG A 163 -6.56 -18.84 22.84
CA ARG A 163 -6.50 -20.17 23.49
C ARG A 163 -7.86 -20.87 23.51
N GLU A 164 -8.94 -20.10 23.57
CA GLU A 164 -10.31 -20.63 23.50
C GLU A 164 -10.73 -20.88 22.06
N ARG A 165 -10.49 -19.90 21.17
CA ARG A 165 -10.82 -19.99 19.74
C ARG A 165 -9.87 -19.13 18.90
N PRO A 166 -9.37 -19.61 17.76
CA PRO A 166 -8.54 -18.79 16.86
C PRO A 166 -9.27 -17.51 16.43
N ILE A 167 -8.56 -16.38 16.45
CA ILE A 167 -9.08 -15.08 16.01
C ILE A 167 -9.02 -15.04 14.48
N ARG A 168 -10.18 -14.86 13.83
CA ARG A 168 -10.30 -14.96 12.37
C ARG A 168 -10.74 -13.67 11.68
N THR A 169 -11.47 -12.81 12.37
CA THR A 169 -12.09 -11.58 11.84
C THR A 169 -11.68 -10.37 12.68
N ALA A 170 -11.97 -9.17 12.18
CA ALA A 170 -11.66 -7.91 12.88
C ALA A 170 -12.70 -7.54 13.97
N ASN A 171 -13.90 -8.14 13.92
CA ASN A 171 -15.04 -7.88 14.81
C ASN A 171 -15.30 -8.96 15.87
#